data_AF-A0A4U2EJR5-F1
#
_entry.id   AF-A0A4U2EJR5-F1
#
_cell.length_a   1.000
_cell.length_b   1.000
_cell.length_c   1.000
_cell.angle_alpha   90.00
_cell.angle_beta   90.00
_cell.angle_gamma   90.00
#
_symmetry.space_group_name_H-M   'P 1'
#
loop_
_entity.id
_entity.type
_entity.pdbx_description
1 polymer ?
#
loop_
_entity_poly.entity_id
_entity_poly.type
_entity_poly.pdbx_seq_one_letter_code
_entity_poly.pdbx_strand_id
1 'polypeptide(L)' 'MIREMSKSNFVSFWPTFSAVIQAQETYAFDPEMTMEQAFSVWCELPLKTYVYTENDIVLGSYYIKPN' A
#
# COMPACT_ATOMS: atom_id res chain seq x y z
N MET A 1 4.57 -5.81 -14.60
CA MET A 1 3.14 -5.86 -14.99
C MET A 1 2.28 -5.19 -13.93
N ILE A 2 1.25 -4.45 -14.34
CA ILE A 2 0.26 -3.88 -13.41
C ILE A 2 -0.85 -4.90 -13.18
N ARG A 3 -1.24 -5.11 -11.91
CA ARG A 3 -2.38 -5.95 -11.52
C ARG A 3 -3.06 -5.41 -10.27
N GLU A 4 -4.26 -5.89 -9.97
CA GLU A 4 -4.98 -5.54 -8.73
C GLU A 4 -4.19 -6.07 -7.51
N MET A 5 -4.12 -5.26 -6.46
CA MET A 5 -3.39 -5.56 -5.23
C MET A 5 -4.07 -6.70 -4.47
N SER A 6 -3.36 -7.81 -4.29
CA SER A 6 -3.78 -8.87 -3.38
C SER A 6 -3.24 -8.65 -1.96
N LYS A 7 -3.79 -9.38 -0.98
CA LYS A 7 -3.24 -9.39 0.39
C LYS A 7 -1.77 -9.84 0.43
N SER A 8 -1.37 -10.82 -0.37
CA SER A 8 0.04 -11.26 -0.43
C SER A 8 0.97 -10.21 -1.04
N ASN A 9 0.49 -9.45 -2.02
CA ASN A 9 1.23 -8.32 -2.57
C ASN A 9 1.38 -7.21 -1.53
N PHE A 10 0.33 -6.91 -0.76
CA PHE A 10 0.42 -5.90 0.30
C PHE A 10 1.37 -6.31 1.42
N VAL A 11 1.35 -7.58 1.86
CA VAL A 11 2.31 -8.10 2.84
C VAL A 11 3.76 -7.92 2.35
N SER A 12 4.01 -8.13 1.05
CA SER A 12 5.33 -7.91 0.45
C SER A 12 5.70 -6.43 0.35
N PHE A 13 4.71 -5.56 0.16
CA PHE A 13 4.85 -4.10 0.07
C PHE A 13 4.96 -3.42 1.44
N TRP A 14 4.49 -4.07 2.51
CA TRP A 14 4.39 -3.50 3.86
C TRP A 14 5.67 -2.81 4.36
N PRO A 15 6.89 -3.37 4.21
CA PRO A 15 8.11 -2.69 4.64
C PRO A 15 8.30 -1.32 3.97
N THR A 16 7.92 -1.20 2.70
CA THR A 16 8.00 0.08 1.96
C THR A 16 6.96 1.06 2.48
N PHE A 17 5.71 0.62 2.65
CA PHE A 17 4.65 1.45 3.20
C PHE A 17 4.98 1.94 4.62
N SER A 18 5.44 1.03 5.48
CA SER A 18 5.84 1.33 6.86
C SER A 18 6.96 2.37 6.91
N ALA A 19 7.99 2.25 6.05
CA ALA A 19 9.05 3.25 5.96
C ALA A 19 8.52 4.65 5.55
N VAL A 20 7.56 4.70 4.62
CA VAL A 20 6.95 5.97 4.17
C VAL A 20 6.15 6.64 5.28
N ILE A 21 5.33 5.89 6.02
CA ILE A 21 4.53 6.46 7.12
C ILE A 21 5.40 6.82 8.33
N GLN A 22 6.47 6.08 8.61
CA GLN A 22 7.41 6.38 9.69
C GLN A 22 8.22 7.65 9.41
N ALA A 23 8.57 7.91 8.14
CA ALA A 23 9.28 9.12 7.76
C ALA A 23 8.40 10.39 7.92
N GLN A 24 7.07 10.25 7.80
CA GLN A 24 6.10 11.36 7.92
C GLN A 24 6.34 12.53 6.94
N GLU A 25 6.97 12.27 5.79
CA GLU A 25 7.35 13.32 4.83
C GLU A 25 6.31 13.56 3.73
N THR A 26 5.47 12.56 3.43
CA THR A 26 4.60 12.56 2.22
C THR A 26 3.13 12.29 2.50
N TYR A 27 2.80 11.53 3.54
CA TYR A 27 1.43 11.19 3.92
C TYR A 27 1.17 11.51 5.39
N ALA A 28 -0.01 12.07 5.67
CA ALA A 28 -0.51 12.31 7.03
C ALA A 28 -1.18 11.05 7.60
N PHE A 29 -0.43 9.96 7.68
CA PHE A 29 -0.87 8.73 8.35
C PHE A 29 -0.20 8.59 9.72
N ASP A 30 -0.78 7.79 10.60
CA ASP A 30 -0.17 7.47 11.89
C ASP A 30 1.08 6.58 11.66
N PRO A 31 2.28 7.00 12.11
CA PRO A 31 3.52 6.26 11.89
C PRO A 31 3.53 4.88 12.60
N GLU A 32 2.67 4.68 13.60
CA GLU A 32 2.57 3.46 14.39
C GLU A 32 1.41 2.54 13.93
N MET A 33 0.80 2.80 12.77
CA MET A 33 -0.26 1.94 12.25
C MET A 33 0.20 0.48 12.11
N THR A 34 -0.68 -0.44 12.47
CA THR A 34 -0.46 -1.86 12.19
C THR A 34 -0.61 -2.15 10.70
N MET A 35 -0.07 -3.29 10.26
CA MET A 35 -0.22 -3.74 8.88
C MET A 35 -1.70 -3.90 8.50
N GLU A 36 -2.55 -4.34 9.42
CA GLU A 36 -4.00 -4.48 9.21
C GLU A 36 -4.68 -3.13 9.01
N GLN A 37 -4.34 -2.13 9.84
CA GLN A 37 -4.85 -0.76 9.67
C GLN A 37 -4.41 -0.17 8.34
N ALA A 38 -3.13 -0.34 7.98
CA ALA A 38 -2.59 0.09 6.71
C ALA A 38 -3.25 -0.61 5.52
N PHE A 39 -3.51 -1.91 5.63
CA PHE A 39 -4.23 -2.67 4.60
C PHE A 39 -5.64 -2.13 4.40
N SER A 40 -6.33 -1.79 5.49
CA SER A 40 -7.68 -1.24 5.42
C SER A 40 -7.69 0.10 4.66
N VAL A 41 -6.81 1.05 5.03
CA VAL A 41 -6.78 2.37 4.38
C VAL A 41 -6.26 2.34 2.94
N TRP A 42 -5.38 1.39 2.62
CA TRP A 42 -4.73 1.32 1.31
C TRP A 42 -5.40 0.37 0.32
N CYS A 43 -6.12 -0.65 0.79
CA CYS A 43 -6.71 -1.69 -0.06
C CYS A 43 -8.24 -1.84 0.11
N GLU A 44 -8.80 -1.62 1.30
CA GLU A 44 -10.24 -1.86 1.55
C GLU A 44 -11.10 -0.61 1.38
N LEU A 45 -10.64 0.54 1.88
CA LEU A 45 -11.35 1.82 1.77
C LEU A 45 -11.35 2.40 0.35
N PRO A 46 -10.27 2.32 -0.44
CA PRO A 46 -10.28 2.79 -1.82
C PRO A 46 -11.17 1.92 -2.73
N LEU A 47 -11.64 2.47 -3.85
CA LEU A 47 -12.42 1.72 -4.83
C LEU A 47 -11.62 0.58 -5.45
N LYS A 48 -10.36 0.85 -5.77
CA LYS A 48 -9.40 -0.11 -6.32
C LYS A 48 -7.99 0.27 -5.96
N THR A 49 -7.17 -0.75 -5.71
CA THR A 49 -5.73 -0.61 -5.48
C THR A 49 -4.98 -1.51 -6.42
N TYR A 50 -3.93 -0.97 -7.03
CA TYR A 50 -3.10 -1.66 -8.00
C TYR A 50 -1.66 -1.72 -7.52
N VAL A 51 -0.94 -2.68 -8.08
CA VAL A 51 0.47 -2.92 -7.83
C VAL A 51 1.19 -3.13 -9.15
N TYR A 52 2.40 -2.58 -9.28
CA TYR A 52 3.33 -2.95 -10.34
C TYR A 52 4.32 -3.98 -9.81
N THR A 53 4.40 -5.12 -10.49
CA THR A 53 5.34 -6.19 -10.15
C THR A 53 6.31 -6.49 -11.27
N GLU A 54 7.58 -6.74 -10.94
CA GLU A 54 8.60 -7.22 -11.87
C GLU A 54 9.30 -8.44 -11.24
N ASN A 55 9.34 -9.57 -11.94
CA ASN A 55 9.86 -10.84 -11.40
C ASN A 55 9.27 -11.20 -10.02
N ASP A 56 7.96 -11.03 -9.87
CA ASP A 56 7.20 -11.20 -8.62
C ASP A 56 7.57 -10.25 -7.46
N ILE A 57 8.45 -9.27 -7.69
CA ILE A 57 8.79 -8.22 -6.73
C ILE A 57 7.85 -7.03 -6.93
N VAL A 58 7.27 -6.55 -5.83
CA VAL A 58 6.47 -5.31 -5.83
C VAL A 58 7.40 -4.11 -5.89
N LEU A 59 7.29 -3.28 -6.93
CA LEU A 59 8.08 -2.05 -7.07
C LEU A 59 7.27 -0.77 -6.80
N GLY A 60 5.95 -0.87 -6.77
CA GLY A 60 5.10 0.28 -6.48
C GLY A 60 3.63 -0.07 -6.41
N SER A 61 2.86 0.81 -5.76
CA SER A 61 1.42 0.68 -5.60
C SER A 61 0.75 2.05 -5.68
N TYR A 62 -0.49 2.07 -6.14
CA TYR A 62 -1.37 3.23 -6.09
C TYR A 62 -2.82 2.77 -5.90
N TYR A 63 -3.66 3.66 -5.36
CA TYR A 63 -5.10 3.42 -5.20
C TYR A 63 -5.92 4.50 -5.91
N ILE A 64 -7.20 4.20 -6.14
CA ILE A 64 -8.19 5.11 -6.72
C ILE A 64 -9.37 5.19 -5.74
N LYS A 65 -9.77 6.40 -5.35
CA LYS A 65 -10.96 6.67 -4.52
C LYS A 65 -11.67 7.95 -4.98
N PRO A 66 -12.96 8.14 -4.70
CA PRO A 66 -13.61 9.44 -4.84
C PRO A 66 -12.97 10.48 -3.91
N ASN A 67 -12.92 11.73 -4.37
CA ASN A 67 -12.44 12.86 -3.56
C ASN A 67 -13.58 13.54 -2.81
#